data_AF-G9WZ52-F1
#
_entry.id   AF-G9WZ52-F1
#
_cell.length_a   1.000
_cell.length_b   1.000
_cell.length_c   1.000
_cell.angle_alpha   90.00
_cell.angle_beta   90.00
_cell.angle_gamma   90.00
#
_symmetry.space_group_name_H-M   'P 1'
#
loop_
_entity.id
_entity.type
_entity.pdbx_description
1 polymer ?
#
loop_
_entity_poly.entity_id
_entity_poly.type
_entity_poly.pdbx_seq_one_letter_code
_entity_poly.pdbx_strand_id
1 'polypeptide(L)'
;MSIATGESAFEYIKHLSDNMMRKYDSLNVNVYKIENDFFGRTITVAGLITATDMIKQLKGKDLGEELIIPKTMLKSDEDIFLDSITLDEFAQTMNIKVKPSEIDGHSFVKNILGI
;
A
#
# COMPACT_ATOMS: atom_id res chain seq x y z
N MET A 1 1.75 7.50 9.04
CA MET A 1 1.97 6.91 7.70
C MET A 1 0.86 5.91 7.40
N SER A 2 0.71 5.50 6.14
CA SER A 2 -0.32 4.53 5.76
C SER A 2 0.23 3.40 4.89
N ILE A 3 -0.43 2.25 4.93
CA ILE A 3 -0.14 1.09 4.08
C ILE A 3 -1.41 0.75 3.31
N ALA A 4 -1.32 0.57 1.99
CA ALA A 4 -2.43 0.06 1.18
C ALA A 4 -2.09 -1.33 0.64
N THR A 5 -3.02 -2.27 0.79
CA THR A 5 -2.82 -3.66 0.36
C THR A 5 -4.12 -4.31 -0.10
N GLY A 6 -4.00 -5.41 -0.84
CA GLY A 6 -5.14 -6.23 -1.25
C GLY A 6 -5.78 -6.97 -0.07
N GLU A 7 -7.03 -7.38 -0.24
CA GLU A 7 -7.83 -8.04 0.80
C GLU A 7 -7.16 -9.26 1.43
N SER A 8 -6.48 -10.11 0.65
CA SER A 8 -5.83 -11.32 1.18
C SER A 8 -4.72 -11.04 2.19
N ALA A 9 -4.01 -9.92 2.05
CA ALA A 9 -2.89 -9.58 2.93
C ALA A 9 -3.28 -8.57 4.03
N PHE A 10 -4.49 -8.00 3.95
CA PHE A 10 -4.95 -6.93 4.82
C PHE A 10 -4.92 -7.29 6.30
N GLU A 11 -5.59 -8.39 6.69
CA GLU A 11 -5.70 -8.79 8.10
C GLU A 11 -4.32 -9.09 8.70
N TYR A 12 -3.43 -9.72 7.94
CA TYR A 12 -2.08 -10.04 8.38
C TYR A 12 -1.24 -8.77 8.58
N ILE A 13 -1.23 -7.87 7.59
CA ILE A 13 -0.48 -6.60 7.66
C ILE A 13 -1.01 -5.72 8.79
N LYS A 14 -2.34 -5.63 8.94
CA LYS A 14 -2.98 -4.89 10.03
C LYS A 14 -2.56 -5.44 11.39
N HIS A 15 -2.61 -6.75 11.58
CA HIS A 15 -2.18 -7.37 12.83
C HIS A 15 -0.70 -7.10 13.14
N LEU A 16 0.17 -7.17 12.14
CA LEU A 16 1.59 -6.81 12.29
C LEU A 16 1.78 -5.35 12.67
N SER A 17 1.11 -4.43 11.97
CA SER A 17 1.15 -3.00 12.28
C SER A 17 0.65 -2.71 13.69
N ASP A 18 -0.47 -3.30 14.10
CA ASP A 18 -1.01 -3.16 15.46
C ASP A 18 -0.02 -3.65 16.53
N ASN A 19 0.66 -4.78 16.30
CA ASN A 19 1.68 -5.28 17.20
C ASN A 19 2.91 -4.36 17.28
N MET A 20 3.31 -3.75 16.17
CA MET A 20 4.40 -2.76 16.16
C MET A 20 4.01 -1.49 16.90
N MET A 21 2.80 -0.97 16.67
CA MET A 21 2.27 0.22 17.36
C MET A 21 2.17 0.02 18.87
N ARG A 22 1.83 -1.20 19.33
CA ARG A 22 1.84 -1.54 20.77
C ARG A 22 3.24 -1.51 21.41
N LYS A 23 4.30 -1.70 20.61
CA LYS A 23 5.68 -1.74 21.09
C LYS A 23 6.38 -0.38 20.96
N TYR A 24 5.89 0.46 20.06
CA TYR A 24 6.44 1.77 19.74
C TYR A 24 5.32 2.81 19.76
N ASP A 25 5.11 3.47 20.89
CA ASP A 25 4.04 4.47 21.07
C ASP A 25 4.15 5.67 20.11
N SER A 26 5.33 5.91 19.54
CA SER A 26 5.56 6.97 18.54
C SER A 26 5.16 6.56 17.13
N LEU A 27 4.79 5.29 16.91
CA LEU A 27 4.46 4.76 15.59
C LEU A 27 2.94 4.77 15.39
N ASN A 28 2.48 5.48 14.36
CA ASN A 28 1.08 5.49 13.96
C ASN A 28 0.94 5.09 12.48
N VAL A 29 0.36 3.90 12.24
CA VAL A 29 0.25 3.27 10.93
C VAL A 29 -1.21 2.93 10.63
N ASN A 30 -1.76 3.54 9.59
CA ASN A 30 -3.10 3.21 9.09
C ASN A 30 -2.99 2.18 7.96
N VAL A 31 -3.66 1.04 8.11
CA VAL A 31 -3.70 0.01 7.05
C VAL A 31 -5.04 0.10 6.32
N TYR A 32 -4.98 0.25 5.00
CA TYR A 32 -6.13 0.35 4.12
C TYR A 32 -6.25 -0.91 3.26
N LYS A 33 -7.43 -1.52 3.31
CA LYS A 33 -7.84 -2.58 2.39
C LYS A 33 -8.28 -1.95 1.08
N ILE A 34 -7.73 -2.43 -0.03
CA ILE A 34 -8.14 -2.03 -1.38
C ILE A 34 -8.87 -3.21 -2.03
N GLU A 35 -10.12 -2.97 -2.42
CA GLU A 35 -10.89 -3.91 -3.24
C GLU A 35 -10.49 -3.78 -4.72
N ASN A 36 -10.36 -4.91 -5.42
CA ASN A 36 -10.06 -4.91 -6.85
C ASN A 36 -11.35 -4.71 -7.66
N ASP A 37 -11.68 -3.48 -8.03
CA ASP A 37 -12.82 -3.22 -8.92
C ASP A 37 -12.40 -3.39 -10.40
N PHE A 38 -11.12 -3.19 -10.74
CA PHE A 38 -10.63 -3.24 -12.12
C PHE A 38 -10.68 -4.64 -12.76
N PHE A 39 -10.10 -5.65 -12.11
CA PHE A 39 -10.14 -7.05 -12.57
C PHE A 39 -11.30 -7.85 -11.97
N GLY A 40 -12.00 -7.27 -10.99
CA GLY A 40 -13.17 -7.85 -10.34
C GLY A 40 -12.90 -8.30 -8.90
N ARG A 41 -13.93 -8.17 -8.05
CA ARG A 41 -13.82 -8.29 -6.59
C ARG A 41 -13.47 -9.69 -6.08
N THR A 42 -13.57 -10.71 -6.93
CA THR A 42 -13.11 -12.07 -6.61
C THR A 42 -11.59 -12.18 -6.58
N ILE A 43 -10.87 -11.17 -7.08
CA ILE A 43 -9.42 -11.10 -7.06
C ILE A 43 -8.97 -10.29 -5.85
N THR A 44 -8.46 -10.98 -4.84
CA THR A 44 -8.16 -10.41 -3.52
C THR A 44 -6.67 -10.19 -3.26
N VAL A 45 -5.81 -10.60 -4.19
CA VAL A 45 -4.34 -10.52 -4.05
C VAL A 45 -3.82 -9.11 -4.32
N ALA A 46 -2.80 -8.69 -3.57
CA ALA A 46 -2.21 -7.36 -3.71
C ALA A 46 -1.59 -7.12 -5.09
N GLY A 47 -1.00 -8.13 -5.73
CA GLY A 47 -0.31 -7.98 -7.01
C GLY A 47 -1.20 -7.71 -8.21
N LEU A 48 -2.53 -7.66 -8.03
CA LEU A 48 -3.49 -7.33 -9.09
C LEU A 48 -4.28 -6.05 -8.81
N ILE A 49 -3.93 -5.32 -7.75
CA ILE A 49 -4.53 -4.03 -7.43
C ILE A 49 -3.96 -2.95 -8.36
N THR A 50 -4.84 -2.07 -8.86
CA THR A 50 -4.47 -1.00 -9.78
C THR A 50 -4.39 0.37 -9.08
N ALA A 51 -3.71 1.33 -9.71
CA ALA A 51 -3.70 2.71 -9.21
C ALA A 51 -5.11 3.30 -9.21
N THR A 52 -5.94 2.99 -10.21
CA THR A 52 -7.34 3.44 -10.28
C THR A 52 -8.16 2.97 -9.08
N ASP A 53 -8.05 1.71 -8.68
CA ASP A 53 -8.74 1.17 -7.50
C ASP A 53 -8.32 1.91 -6.22
N MET A 54 -7.01 2.16 -6.10
CA MET A 54 -6.44 2.88 -4.98
C MET A 54 -6.90 4.34 -4.93
N ILE A 55 -6.83 5.07 -6.05
CA ILE A 55 -7.29 6.47 -6.13
C ILE A 55 -8.76 6.54 -5.71
N LYS A 56 -9.61 5.68 -6.25
CA LYS A 56 -11.04 5.67 -5.95
C LYS A 56 -11.33 5.46 -4.46
N GLN A 57 -10.59 4.57 -3.81
CA GLN A 57 -10.85 4.18 -2.42
C GLN A 57 -10.11 5.02 -1.38
N LEU A 58 -8.94 5.56 -1.71
CA LEU A 58 -8.10 6.33 -0.79
C LEU A 58 -8.31 7.84 -0.90
N LYS A 59 -8.90 8.34 -1.98
CA LYS A 59 -9.15 9.78 -2.17
C LYS A 59 -10.00 10.35 -1.02
N GLY A 60 -9.47 11.40 -0.39
CA GLY A 60 -10.11 12.06 0.76
C GLY A 60 -9.92 11.38 2.10
N LYS A 61 -9.15 10.28 2.18
CA LYS A 61 -8.75 9.67 3.46
C LYS A 61 -7.48 10.33 4.00
N ASP A 62 -7.30 10.24 5.33
CA ASP A 62 -6.06 10.66 5.96
C ASP A 62 -4.99 9.58 5.79
N LEU A 63 -4.09 9.82 4.83
CA LEU A 63 -2.99 8.92 4.52
C LEU A 63 -1.71 9.25 5.32
N GLY A 64 -1.69 10.37 6.04
CA GLY A 64 -0.48 10.88 6.71
C GLY A 64 0.59 11.33 5.71
N GLU A 65 1.86 11.16 6.09
CA GLU A 65 3.01 11.71 5.34
C GLU A 65 3.45 10.86 4.14
N GLU A 66 3.28 9.54 4.22
CA GLU A 66 3.65 8.60 3.15
C GLU A 66 2.70 7.40 3.08
N LEU A 67 2.55 6.88 1.87
CA LEU A 67 1.78 5.69 1.53
C LEU A 67 2.72 4.57 1.09
N ILE A 68 2.75 3.49 1.85
CA ILE A 68 3.50 2.28 1.53
C ILE A 68 2.60 1.34 0.74
N ILE A 69 3.11 0.81 -0.37
CA ILE A 69 2.41 -0.18 -1.21
C ILE A 69 3.30 -1.41 -1.43
N PRO A 70 2.73 -2.62 -1.52
CA PRO A 70 3.47 -3.80 -1.98
C PRO A 70 4.05 -3.55 -3.38
N LYS A 71 5.35 -3.79 -3.57
CA LYS A 71 6.00 -3.65 -4.88
C LYS A 71 5.37 -4.54 -5.95
N THR A 72 4.76 -5.66 -5.55
CA THR A 72 4.03 -6.54 -6.47
C THR A 72 2.83 -5.87 -7.15
N MET A 73 2.34 -4.71 -6.68
CA MET A 73 1.33 -3.91 -7.37
C MET A 73 1.86 -3.25 -8.66
N LEU A 74 3.17 -3.10 -8.75
CA LEU A 74 3.88 -2.59 -9.92
C LEU A 74 4.31 -3.75 -10.82
N LYS A 75 4.52 -3.45 -12.10
CA LYS A 75 5.12 -4.43 -13.02
C LYS A 75 6.56 -4.73 -12.60
N SER A 76 7.01 -5.95 -12.86
CA SER A 76 8.24 -6.53 -12.28
C SER A 76 9.50 -5.68 -12.42
N ASP A 77 9.58 -4.85 -13.46
CA ASP A 77 10.77 -4.05 -13.81
C ASP A 77 10.45 -2.57 -14.09
N GLU A 78 9.23 -2.13 -13.80
CA GLU A 78 8.76 -0.79 -14.14
C GLU A 78 7.98 -0.18 -12.98
N ASP A 79 8.19 1.11 -12.70
CA ASP A 79 7.38 1.89 -11.76
C ASP A 79 6.01 2.26 -12.37
N ILE A 80 5.31 1.25 -12.89
CA ILE A 80 4.00 1.37 -13.54
C ILE A 80 3.05 0.30 -12.97
N PHE A 81 1.82 0.71 -12.71
CA PHE A 81 0.75 -0.18 -12.30
C PHE A 81 0.19 -0.95 -13.50
N LEU A 82 -0.66 -1.95 -13.23
CA LEU A 82 -1.28 -2.79 -14.27
C LEU A 82 -2.24 -2.02 -15.20
N ASP A 83 -2.79 -0.91 -14.73
CA ASP A 83 -3.66 0.01 -15.49
C ASP A 83 -2.87 1.06 -16.29
N SER A 84 -1.54 0.89 -16.41
CA SER A 84 -0.63 1.79 -17.14
C SER A 84 -0.45 3.18 -16.54
N ILE A 85 -0.88 3.39 -15.30
CA ILE A 85 -0.56 4.60 -14.53
C ILE A 85 0.84 4.43 -13.93
N THR A 86 1.68 5.45 -14.04
CA THR A 86 3.01 5.43 -13.41
C THR A 86 2.93 5.72 -11.90
N LEU A 87 3.93 5.26 -11.14
CA LEU A 87 4.05 5.56 -9.72
C LEU A 87 4.09 7.07 -9.46
N ASP A 88 4.75 7.82 -10.34
CA ASP A 88 4.88 9.27 -10.24
C ASP A 88 3.54 9.97 -10.48
N GLU A 89 2.79 9.57 -11.52
CA GLU A 89 1.43 10.07 -11.78
C GLU A 89 0.48 9.76 -10.62
N PHE A 90 0.56 8.55 -10.06
CA PHE A 90 -0.24 8.16 -8.90
C PHE A 90 0.11 9.01 -7.66
N ALA A 91 1.40 9.20 -7.37
CA ALA A 91 1.87 10.03 -6.26
C ALA A 91 1.43 11.50 -6.40
N GLN A 92 1.54 12.06 -7.61
CA GLN A 92 1.05 13.40 -7.93
C GLN A 92 -0.48 13.50 -7.77
N THR A 93 -1.23 12.51 -8.26
CA THR A 93 -2.69 12.46 -8.17
C THR A 93 -3.18 12.40 -6.72
N MET A 94 -2.49 11.61 -5.89
CA MET A 94 -2.82 11.44 -4.47
C MET A 94 -2.22 12.54 -3.58
N ASN A 95 -1.33 13.37 -4.13
CA ASN A 95 -0.58 14.40 -3.42
C ASN A 95 0.10 13.86 -2.14
N ILE A 96 0.70 12.68 -2.25
CA ILE A 96 1.41 12.01 -1.14
C ILE A 96 2.64 11.29 -1.68
N LYS A 97 3.66 11.17 -0.84
CA LYS A 97 4.82 10.33 -1.15
C LYS A 97 4.42 8.86 -1.14
N VAL A 98 4.69 8.15 -2.22
CA VAL A 98 4.39 6.72 -2.34
C VAL A 98 5.69 5.93 -2.31
N LYS A 99 5.78 4.91 -1.46
CA LYS A 99 6.96 4.07 -1.29
C LYS A 99 6.62 2.60 -1.58
N PRO A 100 7.10 2.03 -2.70
CA PRO A 100 7.00 0.59 -2.92
C PRO A 100 7.87 -0.16 -1.90
N SER A 101 7.28 -1.14 -1.23
CA SER A 101 7.97 -2.04 -0.31
C SER A 101 8.03 -3.44 -0.91
N GLU A 102 9.22 -4.02 -0.94
CA GLU A 102 9.39 -5.46 -1.21
C GLU A 102 8.60 -6.27 -0.19
N ILE A 103 8.01 -7.39 -0.64
CA ILE A 103 7.30 -8.33 0.23
C ILE A 103 8.32 -9.33 0.80
N ASP A 104 9.29 -8.79 1.51
CA ASP A 104 10.14 -9.58 2.39
C ASP A 104 9.95 -9.06 3.82
N GLY A 105 9.86 -9.97 4.80
CA GLY A 105 9.55 -9.59 6.18
C GLY A 105 10.57 -8.63 6.79
N HIS A 106 11.81 -8.64 6.31
CA HIS A 106 12.89 -7.79 6.79
C HIS A 106 12.76 -6.35 6.25
N SER A 107 12.49 -6.19 4.95
CA SER A 107 12.25 -4.92 4.27
C SER A 107 10.94 -4.27 4.72
N PHE A 108 9.92 -5.06 5.05
CA PHE A 108 8.68 -4.55 5.63
C PHE A 108 8.95 -3.86 6.99
N VAL A 109 9.68 -4.53 7.88
CA VAL A 109 10.07 -3.96 9.19
C VAL A 109 10.97 -2.74 9.01
N LYS A 110 11.95 -2.82 8.11
CA LYS A 110 12.88 -1.72 7.80
C LYS A 110 12.15 -0.47 7.29
N ASN A 111 11.21 -0.65 6.36
CA ASN A 111 10.42 0.44 5.79
C ASN A 111 9.50 1.11 6.81
N ILE A 112 8.90 0.35 7.73
CA ILE A 112 8.08 0.92 8.82
C ILE A 112 8.94 1.69 9.83
N LEU A 113 10.15 1.21 10.12
CA LEU A 113 11.04 1.82 11.11
C LEU A 113 11.89 2.98 10.54
N GLY A 114 11.88 3.22 9.23
CA GLY A 114 12.62 4.31 8.59
C GLY A 114 14.15 4.21 8.69
N ILE A 115 14.67 2.99 8.92
CA ILE A 115 16.11 2.67 9.04
C ILE A 115 16.63 1.88 7.85
#